data_AF-A0A1H6IBZ9-F1
#
_entry.id   AF-A0A1H6IBZ9-F1
#
_cell.length_a   1.000
_cell.length_b   1.000
_cell.length_c   1.000
_cell.angle_alpha   90.00
_cell.angle_beta   90.00
_cell.angle_gamma   90.00
#
_symmetry.space_group_name_H-M   'P 1'
#
loop_
_entity.id
_entity.type
_entity.pdbx_description
1 polymer ?
#
loop_
_entity_poly.entity_id
_entity_poly.type
_entity_poly.pdbx_seq_one_letter_code
_entity_poly.pdbx_strand_id
1 'polypeptide(L)'
;MKKLRVFEAAVVSAAVMASNSAAFHTEAATALIRGDLNRDDRTSVSDMVILKNHLLGRYGLNDTQRIAADINGDCTVDSLDLSALQDIILSNKTLLPKGTWIADRAGSKRYFSFGEGTGTVIYPNGSSEDFTIGSEEDILAIKMSRSGKEDNAFITWQNDNAFVLKWDDGTAETFRFFSYNAVNASEMLSGKWVTSAGRNFEISGLSGKVTDKSGNINRFEYAPDGNNIVFHIGSTDNNTEGTIVHTDSMHFTVTWADGTKETFTRREIEVKNGITYVNGILIANKTYSLPSTYDPGKILPEAQSAFDAMAADAKKAGYSLSICSGYRSYSYQNQLYNGYVARDGKAAADTYSARAGHSEHQTGLAMDINNASSSFNGTPQAKWIAANCYKYGFIIRYPEGKENITGYMYESWHVRYLGKQLAKEVYDSGLTLEEFLCIDSKYKS
;
A
#
# COMPACT_ATOMS: atom_id res chain seq x y z
N MET A 1 -58.44 13.31 41.78
CA MET A 1 -57.25 12.70 42.41
C MET A 1 -56.00 13.38 41.84
N LYS A 2 -55.12 13.88 42.73
CA LYS A 2 -53.69 14.28 42.56
C LYS A 2 -53.29 15.04 41.27
N LYS A 3 -53.11 16.37 41.32
CA LYS A 3 -51.95 17.17 41.78
C LYS A 3 -50.97 17.57 40.65
N LEU A 4 -51.17 18.81 40.19
CA LEU A 4 -50.22 19.89 39.87
C LEU A 4 -48.69 19.65 40.05
N ARG A 5 -47.90 20.11 39.06
CA ARG A 5 -46.76 21.08 39.10
C ARG A 5 -45.80 20.79 37.93
N VAL A 6 -45.75 21.64 36.89
CA VAL A 6 -44.87 22.82 36.75
C VAL A 6 -43.44 22.51 37.20
N PHE A 7 -42.55 22.28 36.23
CA PHE A 7 -41.11 22.26 36.43
C PHE A 7 -40.55 23.62 35.98
N GLU A 8 -40.17 24.43 36.97
CA GLU A 8 -39.27 25.57 36.79
C GLU A 8 -37.82 25.10 36.73
N ALA A 9 -37.05 25.85 35.95
CA ALA A 9 -35.62 25.73 35.76
C ALA A 9 -34.83 26.03 37.04
N ALA A 10 -33.72 25.32 37.24
CA ALA A 10 -32.60 25.82 38.03
C ALA A 10 -31.26 25.25 37.53
N VAL A 11 -30.56 26.11 36.79
CA VAL A 11 -29.12 26.40 36.83
C VAL A 11 -28.14 25.22 36.69
N VAL A 12 -27.57 25.14 35.48
CA VAL A 12 -26.25 24.56 35.20
C VAL A 12 -25.19 25.38 35.92
N SER A 13 -24.55 24.81 36.94
CA SER A 13 -23.24 25.28 37.40
C SER A 13 -22.17 24.32 36.88
N ALA A 14 -21.50 24.76 35.82
CA ALA A 14 -20.23 24.22 35.40
C ALA A 14 -19.18 24.48 36.49
N ALA A 15 -18.59 23.42 37.02
CA ALA A 15 -17.30 23.50 37.70
C ALA A 15 -16.29 22.73 36.85
N VAL A 16 -15.57 23.48 36.02
CA VAL A 16 -14.29 23.07 35.45
C VAL A 16 -13.32 22.95 36.62
N MET A 17 -12.84 21.74 36.89
CA MET A 17 -11.53 21.54 37.51
C MET A 17 -10.76 20.50 36.69
N ALA A 18 -9.93 21.02 35.81
CA ALA A 18 -8.75 20.32 35.34
C ALA A 18 -7.79 20.13 36.52
N SER A 19 -7.41 18.89 36.80
CA SER A 19 -6.07 18.44 37.18
C SER A 19 -6.11 17.06 37.83
N ASN A 20 -5.81 16.03 37.05
CA ASN A 20 -4.55 15.30 37.21
C ASN A 20 -4.51 14.14 36.22
N SER A 21 -3.49 14.19 35.39
CA SER A 21 -2.97 13.10 34.59
C SER A 21 -2.62 11.92 35.52
N ALA A 22 -3.55 10.99 35.69
CA ALA A 22 -3.22 9.62 36.01
C ALA A 22 -3.33 8.85 34.71
N ALA A 23 -2.19 8.36 34.22
CA ALA A 23 -2.15 7.42 33.13
C ALA A 23 -3.05 6.24 33.49
N PHE A 24 -4.22 6.16 32.87
CA PHE A 24 -4.98 4.93 32.81
C PHE A 24 -4.16 3.98 31.95
N HIS A 25 -3.30 3.19 32.59
CA HIS A 25 -3.02 1.86 32.08
C HIS A 25 -4.36 1.14 32.07
N THR A 26 -5.01 1.11 30.90
CA THR A 26 -5.98 0.07 30.60
C THR A 26 -5.20 -1.24 30.61
N GLU A 27 -5.13 -1.90 31.77
CA GLU A 27 -4.97 -3.35 31.80
C GLU A 27 -6.09 -3.89 30.91
N ALA A 28 -5.71 -4.53 29.80
CA ALA A 28 -6.63 -5.32 29.02
C ALA A 28 -7.29 -6.30 30.00
N ALA A 29 -8.62 -6.30 30.09
CA ALA A 29 -9.33 -7.33 30.83
C ALA A 29 -8.86 -8.68 30.27
N THR A 30 -8.08 -9.42 31.06
CA THR A 30 -7.59 -10.74 30.68
C THR A 30 -8.81 -11.59 30.37
N ALA A 31 -8.94 -12.02 29.12
CA ALA A 31 -10.01 -12.92 28.71
C ALA A 31 -9.91 -14.17 29.58
N LEU A 32 -11.00 -14.52 30.27
CA LEU A 32 -11.02 -15.72 31.11
C LEU A 32 -10.82 -16.95 30.21
N ILE A 33 -9.70 -17.64 30.40
CA ILE A 33 -9.38 -18.87 29.67
C ILE A 33 -10.15 -20.02 30.31
N ARG A 34 -10.91 -20.75 29.49
CA ARG A 34 -11.65 -21.93 29.94
C ARG A 34 -10.66 -23.01 30.39
N GLY A 35 -10.88 -23.59 31.56
CA GLY A 35 -10.01 -24.61 32.15
C GLY A 35 -8.75 -24.10 32.85
N ASP A 36 -8.47 -22.79 32.83
CA ASP A 36 -7.37 -22.19 33.60
C ASP A 36 -7.85 -21.83 35.02
N LEU A 37 -7.45 -22.63 36.00
CA LEU A 37 -7.91 -22.54 37.38
C LEU A 37 -6.91 -21.85 38.30
N ASN A 38 -5.62 -21.88 37.97
CA ASN A 38 -4.59 -21.17 38.73
C ASN A 38 -4.36 -19.72 38.24
N ARG A 39 -4.98 -19.34 37.11
CA ARG A 39 -4.85 -18.03 36.43
C ARG A 39 -3.43 -17.72 35.99
N ASP A 40 -2.70 -18.73 35.54
CA ASP A 40 -1.38 -18.55 34.92
C ASP A 40 -1.47 -18.33 33.40
N ASP A 41 -2.68 -18.19 32.88
CA ASP A 41 -3.06 -18.07 31.48
C ASP A 41 -2.78 -19.35 30.66
N ARG A 42 -2.67 -20.51 31.32
CA ARG A 42 -2.45 -21.82 30.70
C ARG A 42 -3.52 -22.81 31.14
N THR A 43 -3.81 -23.77 30.27
CA THR A 43 -4.62 -24.93 30.61
C THR A 43 -3.69 -26.13 30.70
N SER A 44 -3.41 -26.60 31.91
CA SER A 44 -2.34 -27.56 32.18
C SER A 44 -2.75 -28.66 33.17
N VAL A 45 -1.83 -29.59 33.41
CA VAL A 45 -2.01 -30.62 34.43
C VAL A 45 -2.15 -30.01 35.84
N SER A 46 -1.58 -28.83 36.09
CA SER A 46 -1.75 -28.12 37.37
C SER A 46 -3.21 -27.75 37.63
N ASP A 47 -3.93 -27.32 36.58
CA ASP A 47 -5.36 -27.00 36.66
C ASP A 47 -6.19 -28.26 36.89
N MET A 48 -5.82 -29.35 36.22
CA MET A 48 -6.44 -30.65 36.44
C MET A 48 -6.29 -31.12 37.89
N VAL A 49 -5.15 -30.83 38.54
CA VAL A 49 -4.95 -31.10 39.98
C VAL A 49 -5.87 -30.24 40.85
N ILE A 50 -6.05 -28.96 40.51
CA ILE A 50 -6.97 -28.06 41.23
C ILE A 50 -8.41 -28.57 41.11
N LEU A 51 -8.86 -28.87 39.89
CA LEU A 51 -10.22 -29.37 39.63
C LEU A 51 -10.45 -30.70 40.34
N LYS A 52 -9.52 -31.65 40.23
CA LYS A 52 -9.60 -32.94 40.92
C LYS A 52 -9.68 -32.77 42.44
N ASN A 53 -8.89 -31.89 43.03
CA ASN A 53 -8.95 -31.65 44.48
C ASN A 53 -10.25 -30.95 44.90
N HIS A 54 -10.82 -30.10 44.05
CA HIS A 54 -12.15 -29.53 44.27
C HIS A 54 -13.23 -30.62 44.30
N LEU A 55 -13.25 -31.51 43.31
CA LEU A 55 -14.20 -32.62 43.22
C LEU A 55 -14.07 -33.60 44.39
N LEU A 56 -12.88 -33.72 44.98
CA LEU A 56 -12.62 -34.52 46.19
C LEU A 56 -12.99 -33.78 47.50
N GLY A 57 -13.53 -32.56 47.43
CA GLY A 57 -13.90 -31.75 48.59
C GLY A 57 -12.73 -31.18 49.37
N ARG A 58 -11.53 -31.15 48.78
CA ARG A 58 -10.28 -30.74 49.44
C ARG A 58 -9.92 -29.28 49.17
N TYR A 59 -10.57 -28.65 48.19
CA TYR A 59 -10.27 -27.30 47.73
C TYR A 59 -11.55 -26.58 47.28
N GLY A 60 -11.75 -25.33 47.66
CA GLY A 60 -12.88 -24.51 47.21
C GLY A 60 -12.50 -23.63 46.03
N LEU A 61 -13.37 -23.51 45.02
CA LEU A 61 -13.18 -22.59 43.90
C LEU A 61 -13.87 -21.25 44.16
N ASN A 62 -13.22 -20.14 43.81
CA ASN A 62 -13.87 -18.82 43.74
C ASN A 62 -14.78 -18.69 42.51
N ASP A 63 -15.58 -17.63 42.43
CA ASP A 63 -16.57 -17.45 41.36
C ASP A 63 -15.96 -17.48 39.95
N THR A 64 -14.80 -16.86 39.75
CA THR A 64 -14.13 -16.87 38.46
C THR A 64 -13.57 -18.25 38.13
N GLN A 65 -12.99 -18.96 39.11
CA GLN A 65 -12.52 -20.33 38.93
C GLN A 65 -13.68 -21.27 38.61
N ARG A 66 -14.86 -21.07 39.19
CA ARG A 66 -16.06 -21.85 38.84
C ARG A 66 -16.47 -21.65 37.39
N ILE A 67 -16.39 -20.42 36.88
CA ILE A 67 -16.69 -20.14 35.47
C ILE A 67 -15.64 -20.81 34.56
N ALA A 68 -14.36 -20.76 34.93
CA ALA A 68 -13.30 -21.44 34.18
C ALA A 68 -13.41 -22.98 34.27
N ALA A 69 -13.88 -23.51 35.40
CA ALA A 69 -14.05 -24.94 35.65
C ALA A 69 -15.22 -25.58 34.90
N ASP A 70 -16.21 -24.80 34.47
CA ASP A 70 -17.36 -25.26 33.68
C ASP A 70 -16.96 -25.42 32.19
N ILE A 71 -16.27 -26.51 31.92
CA ILE A 71 -15.60 -26.80 30.64
C ILE A 71 -16.56 -27.42 29.64
N ASN A 72 -17.67 -28.02 30.08
CA ASN A 72 -18.72 -28.48 29.17
C ASN A 72 -19.84 -27.42 28.96
N GLY A 73 -19.96 -26.43 29.85
CA GLY A 73 -20.87 -25.29 29.71
C GLY A 73 -22.27 -25.56 30.28
N ASP A 74 -22.41 -26.56 31.15
CA ASP A 74 -23.68 -26.98 31.73
C ASP A 74 -24.04 -26.27 33.04
N CYS A 75 -23.24 -25.27 33.44
CA CYS A 75 -23.36 -24.49 34.67
C CYS A 75 -23.11 -25.28 35.96
N THR A 76 -22.61 -26.52 35.87
CA THR A 76 -22.14 -27.30 37.00
C THR A 76 -20.62 -27.54 36.91
N VAL A 77 -20.00 -27.94 38.03
CA VAL A 77 -18.58 -28.28 38.07
C VAL A 77 -18.47 -29.70 38.60
N ASP A 78 -18.27 -30.67 37.71
CA ASP A 78 -18.28 -32.08 38.04
C ASP A 78 -17.21 -32.91 37.29
N SER A 79 -17.35 -34.25 37.32
CA SER A 79 -16.40 -35.17 36.67
C SER A 79 -16.38 -35.06 35.14
N LEU A 80 -17.45 -34.55 34.52
CA LEU A 80 -17.52 -34.30 33.08
C LEU A 80 -16.60 -33.14 32.70
N ASP A 81 -16.49 -32.10 33.53
CA ASP A 81 -15.52 -31.03 33.34
C ASP A 81 -14.08 -31.52 33.48
N LEU A 82 -13.82 -32.40 34.45
CA LEU A 82 -12.50 -33.01 34.60
C LEU A 82 -12.13 -33.84 33.37
N SER A 83 -13.10 -34.57 32.80
CA SER A 83 -12.90 -35.34 31.58
C SER A 83 -12.67 -34.42 30.38
N ALA A 84 -13.45 -33.35 30.25
CA ALA A 84 -13.28 -32.36 29.19
C ALA A 84 -11.94 -31.61 29.30
N LEU A 85 -11.48 -31.29 30.51
CA LEU A 85 -10.15 -30.72 30.76
C LEU A 85 -9.05 -31.68 30.32
N GLN A 86 -9.18 -32.96 30.67
CA GLN A 86 -8.25 -34.00 30.29
C GLN A 86 -8.19 -34.16 28.76
N ASP A 87 -9.35 -34.14 28.09
CA ASP A 87 -9.44 -34.21 26.64
C ASP A 87 -8.77 -33.01 25.97
N ILE A 88 -8.98 -31.78 26.49
CA ILE A 88 -8.30 -30.56 26.01
C ILE A 88 -6.78 -30.70 26.12
N ILE A 89 -6.26 -31.15 27.27
CA ILE A 89 -4.82 -31.31 27.48
C ILE A 89 -4.25 -32.37 26.53
N LEU A 90 -4.96 -33.49 26.34
CA LEU A 90 -4.53 -34.58 25.46
C LEU A 90 -4.63 -34.23 23.97
N SER A 91 -5.68 -33.52 23.54
CA SER A 91 -5.84 -33.09 22.15
C SER A 91 -4.76 -32.07 21.75
N ASN A 92 -4.38 -31.20 22.68
CA ASN A 92 -3.41 -30.13 22.41
C ASN A 92 -1.98 -30.64 22.28
N LYS A 93 -1.62 -31.78 22.89
CA LYS A 93 -0.27 -32.38 22.84
C LYS A 93 0.27 -32.65 21.43
N THR A 94 -0.60 -32.76 20.42
CA THR A 94 -0.21 -33.10 19.04
C THR A 94 -0.65 -32.07 17.99
N LEU A 95 -1.44 -31.08 18.39
CA LEU A 95 -2.01 -30.10 17.48
C LEU A 95 -1.10 -28.87 17.36
N LEU A 96 -0.12 -28.97 16.44
CA LEU A 96 0.65 -27.80 16.03
C LEU A 96 -0.21 -26.87 15.16
N PRO A 97 -0.18 -25.54 15.39
CA PRO A 97 -0.78 -24.61 14.44
C PRO A 97 -0.11 -24.81 13.08
N LYS A 98 -0.91 -24.72 12.02
CA LYS A 98 -0.45 -24.78 10.63
C LYS A 98 -0.97 -23.57 9.87
N GLY A 99 -0.22 -23.14 8.86
CA GLY A 99 -0.58 -21.97 8.04
C GLY A 99 -0.23 -20.65 8.74
N THR A 100 -0.76 -19.55 8.20
CA THR A 100 -0.55 -18.20 8.72
C THR A 100 -1.64 -17.78 9.68
N TRP A 101 -1.21 -17.13 10.77
CA TRP A 101 -2.04 -16.60 11.85
C TRP A 101 -1.70 -15.14 12.11
N ILE A 102 -2.71 -14.33 12.42
CA ILE A 102 -2.52 -12.92 12.80
C ILE A 102 -2.51 -12.82 14.31
N ALA A 103 -1.44 -12.23 14.85
CA ALA A 103 -1.36 -11.79 16.23
C ALA A 103 -1.53 -10.27 16.32
N ASP A 104 -2.36 -9.80 17.24
CA ASP A 104 -2.50 -8.37 17.55
C ASP A 104 -1.86 -8.08 18.91
N ARG A 105 -0.81 -7.26 18.90
CA ARG A 105 -0.18 -6.73 20.12
C ARG A 105 -0.29 -5.22 20.10
N ALA A 106 -1.14 -4.66 20.97
CA ALA A 106 -1.30 -3.22 21.15
C ALA A 106 -1.57 -2.44 19.84
N GLY A 107 -2.36 -3.02 18.92
CA GLY A 107 -2.72 -2.40 17.64
C GLY A 107 -1.70 -2.59 16.53
N SER A 108 -0.66 -3.41 16.75
CA SER A 108 0.31 -3.81 15.73
C SER A 108 0.11 -5.27 15.35
N LYS A 109 -0.24 -5.52 14.09
CA LYS A 109 -0.46 -6.86 13.55
C LYS A 109 0.85 -7.52 13.14
N ARG A 110 1.08 -8.76 13.61
CA ARG A 110 2.17 -9.63 13.19
C ARG A 110 1.58 -10.88 12.54
N TYR A 111 2.27 -11.41 11.54
CA TYR A 111 1.83 -12.59 10.79
C TYR A 111 2.80 -13.72 11.08
N PHE A 112 2.29 -14.82 11.63
CA PHE A 112 3.07 -16.00 11.98
C PHE A 112 2.69 -17.13 11.04
N SER A 113 3.63 -17.55 10.21
CA SER A 113 3.49 -18.69 9.31
C SER A 113 4.08 -19.92 9.98
N PHE A 114 3.23 -20.86 10.41
CA PHE A 114 3.62 -22.11 11.04
C PHE A 114 3.71 -23.25 10.01
N GLY A 115 4.89 -23.85 9.91
CA GLY A 115 5.18 -25.05 9.13
C GLY A 115 5.35 -26.30 10.00
N GLU A 116 6.06 -27.30 9.49
CA GLU A 116 6.34 -28.54 10.23
C GLU A 116 7.55 -28.35 11.17
N GLY A 117 7.28 -27.96 12.41
CA GLY A 117 8.31 -27.79 13.45
C GLY A 117 9.11 -26.49 13.38
N THR A 118 8.87 -25.68 12.34
CA THR A 118 9.47 -24.35 12.16
C THR A 118 8.40 -23.36 11.72
N GLY A 119 8.72 -22.08 11.75
CA GLY A 119 7.89 -21.04 11.19
C GLY A 119 8.62 -19.71 11.04
N THR A 120 7.92 -18.73 10.49
CA THR A 120 8.45 -17.37 10.30
C THR A 120 7.41 -16.37 10.78
N VAL A 121 7.84 -15.39 11.57
CA VAL A 121 7.05 -14.22 11.92
C VAL A 121 7.44 -13.03 11.04
N ILE A 122 6.45 -12.28 10.59
CA ILE A 122 6.61 -11.04 9.84
C ILE A 122 6.00 -9.90 10.65
N TYR A 123 6.79 -8.86 10.86
CA TYR A 123 6.42 -7.68 11.62
C TYR A 123 5.76 -6.61 10.72
N PRO A 124 5.00 -5.65 11.28
CA PRO A 124 4.34 -4.60 10.49
C PRO A 124 5.27 -3.84 9.53
N ASN A 125 6.54 -3.68 9.93
CA ASN A 125 7.57 -3.00 9.14
C ASN A 125 8.14 -3.85 7.98
N GLY A 126 7.65 -5.09 7.80
CA GLY A 126 8.11 -6.03 6.77
C GLY A 126 9.35 -6.84 7.14
N SER A 127 9.99 -6.56 8.28
CA SER A 127 11.07 -7.42 8.76
C SER A 127 10.53 -8.79 9.16
N SER A 128 11.33 -9.84 9.01
CA SER A 128 10.97 -11.20 9.40
C SER A 128 11.95 -11.80 10.41
N GLU A 129 11.53 -12.90 11.03
CA GLU A 129 12.33 -13.72 11.92
C GLU A 129 11.82 -15.16 11.88
N ASP A 130 12.73 -16.13 11.89
CA ASP A 130 12.36 -17.54 11.96
C ASP A 130 12.25 -18.01 13.40
N PHE A 131 11.42 -19.01 13.63
CA PHE A 131 11.24 -19.66 14.92
C PHE A 131 11.11 -21.17 14.76
N THR A 132 11.34 -21.87 15.85
CA THR A 132 11.04 -23.31 15.96
C THR A 132 9.80 -23.50 16.82
N ILE A 133 9.01 -24.52 16.49
CA ILE A 133 7.84 -24.91 17.26
C ILE A 133 7.96 -26.39 17.61
N GLY A 134 7.79 -26.71 18.88
CA GLY A 134 7.89 -28.08 19.38
C GLY A 134 6.93 -28.29 20.54
N SER A 135 6.90 -29.52 21.04
CA SER A 135 6.22 -29.87 22.27
C SER A 135 7.24 -30.02 23.39
N GLU A 136 7.05 -29.29 24.49
CA GLU A 136 7.78 -29.50 25.75
C GLU A 136 6.78 -29.92 26.83
N GLU A 137 7.02 -31.07 27.47
CA GLU A 137 6.11 -31.69 28.44
C GLU A 137 4.68 -31.90 27.87
N ASP A 138 3.72 -31.14 28.38
CA ASP A 138 2.30 -31.25 28.06
C ASP A 138 1.80 -30.11 27.15
N ILE A 139 2.69 -29.23 26.68
CA ILE A 139 2.34 -27.97 26.01
C ILE A 139 3.27 -27.72 24.81
N LEU A 140 2.83 -26.95 23.80
CA LEU A 140 3.77 -26.47 22.76
C LEU A 140 4.59 -25.27 23.23
N ALA A 141 5.86 -25.28 22.86
CA ALA A 141 6.78 -24.17 22.99
C ALA A 141 7.12 -23.61 21.60
N ILE A 142 7.07 -22.28 21.47
CA ILE A 142 7.61 -21.55 20.32
C ILE A 142 8.88 -20.85 20.74
N LYS A 143 9.97 -21.03 20.01
CA LYS A 143 11.29 -20.46 20.32
C LYS A 143 11.79 -19.57 19.19
N MET A 144 11.91 -18.28 19.51
CA MET A 144 12.38 -17.21 18.63
C MET A 144 13.92 -17.16 18.50
N SER A 145 14.45 -16.53 17.45
CA SER A 145 15.86 -16.62 17.05
C SER A 145 16.64 -15.28 16.97
N ARG A 146 16.01 -14.11 17.07
CA ARG A 146 16.56 -12.83 16.55
C ARG A 146 17.80 -12.25 17.21
N SER A 147 18.26 -12.75 18.35
CA SER A 147 19.31 -12.04 19.11
C SER A 147 20.23 -12.94 19.94
N GLY A 148 20.12 -14.26 19.80
CA GLY A 148 20.77 -15.21 20.72
C GLY A 148 20.06 -15.33 22.08
N LYS A 149 18.92 -14.66 22.26
CA LYS A 149 17.98 -14.85 23.38
C LYS A 149 16.85 -15.76 22.92
N GLU A 150 16.61 -16.82 23.68
CA GLU A 150 15.48 -17.71 23.49
C GLU A 150 14.28 -17.09 24.20
N ASP A 151 13.32 -16.57 23.44
CA ASP A 151 12.01 -16.19 23.99
C ASP A 151 11.07 -17.36 23.71
N ASN A 152 10.59 -18.00 24.78
CA ASN A 152 9.62 -19.08 24.67
C ASN A 152 8.20 -18.54 24.83
N ALA A 153 7.26 -19.21 24.17
CA ALA A 153 5.84 -19.00 24.40
C ALA A 153 5.07 -20.32 24.47
N PHE A 154 4.05 -20.32 25.33
CA PHE A 154 3.13 -21.43 25.55
C PHE A 154 1.83 -21.17 24.80
N ILE A 155 1.31 -22.18 24.10
CA ILE A 155 0.04 -22.10 23.36
C ILE A 155 -1.15 -22.59 24.19
N THR A 156 -2.26 -21.87 24.11
CA THR A 156 -3.56 -22.29 24.64
C THR A 156 -4.62 -22.15 23.55
N TRP A 157 -5.14 -23.28 23.05
CA TRP A 157 -6.19 -23.29 22.02
C TRP A 157 -7.54 -22.83 22.61
N GLN A 158 -8.21 -21.91 21.92
CA GLN A 158 -9.58 -21.49 22.26
C GLN A 158 -10.62 -22.19 21.39
N ASN A 159 -10.30 -22.42 20.10
CA ASN A 159 -11.05 -23.18 19.10
C ASN A 159 -10.19 -23.38 17.85
N ASP A 160 -10.72 -24.03 16.81
CA ASP A 160 -10.01 -24.33 15.55
C ASP A 160 -9.41 -23.10 14.83
N ASN A 161 -9.95 -21.90 15.08
CA ASN A 161 -9.55 -20.66 14.40
C ASN A 161 -8.92 -19.63 15.34
N ALA A 162 -8.68 -19.97 16.61
CA ALA A 162 -8.08 -19.05 17.59
C ALA A 162 -7.30 -19.76 18.71
N PHE A 163 -6.15 -19.19 19.07
CA PHE A 163 -5.37 -19.58 20.24
C PHE A 163 -4.69 -18.37 20.89
N VAL A 164 -4.17 -18.54 22.09
CA VAL A 164 -3.38 -17.53 22.81
C VAL A 164 -1.94 -18.02 22.97
N LEU A 165 -0.96 -17.14 22.76
CA LEU A 165 0.41 -17.36 23.18
C LEU A 165 0.73 -16.56 24.44
N LYS A 166 1.27 -17.23 25.45
CA LYS A 166 1.83 -16.61 26.66
C LYS A 166 3.35 -16.64 26.58
N TRP A 167 3.98 -15.48 26.44
CA TRP A 167 5.44 -15.32 26.34
C TRP A 167 6.11 -15.37 27.72
N ASP A 168 7.40 -15.72 27.75
CA ASP A 168 8.23 -15.71 28.96
C ASP A 168 8.31 -14.35 29.68
N ASP A 169 8.06 -13.24 28.95
CA ASP A 169 7.97 -11.90 29.54
C ASP A 169 6.65 -11.65 30.30
N GLY A 170 5.78 -12.66 30.37
CA GLY A 170 4.47 -12.60 31.03
C GLY A 170 3.37 -11.99 30.17
N THR A 171 3.65 -11.56 28.94
CA THR A 171 2.61 -11.01 28.05
C THR A 171 1.87 -12.12 27.32
N ALA A 172 0.58 -11.89 27.06
CA ALA A 172 -0.28 -12.81 26.30
C ALA A 172 -0.75 -12.14 25.01
N GLU A 173 -0.87 -12.91 23.94
CA GLU A 173 -1.34 -12.45 22.63
C GLU A 173 -2.33 -13.42 22.02
N THR A 174 -3.43 -12.91 21.47
CA THR A 174 -4.43 -13.73 20.77
C THR A 174 -4.09 -13.82 19.29
N PHE A 175 -4.14 -15.05 18.78
CA PHE A 175 -3.90 -15.41 17.39
C PHE A 175 -5.21 -15.81 16.74
N ARG A 176 -5.42 -15.37 15.51
CA ARG A 176 -6.57 -15.73 14.68
C ARG A 176 -6.09 -16.33 13.36
N PHE A 177 -6.72 -17.42 12.94
CA PHE A 177 -6.39 -18.06 11.67
C PHE A 177 -6.57 -17.06 10.52
N PHE A 178 -5.61 -17.03 9.60
CA PHE A 178 -5.63 -16.14 8.44
C PHE A 178 -5.67 -16.92 7.14
N SER A 179 -4.69 -17.82 6.91
CA SER A 179 -4.63 -18.63 5.70
C SER A 179 -3.86 -19.93 5.94
N TYR A 180 -4.07 -20.93 5.08
CA TYR A 180 -3.24 -22.13 5.02
C TYR A 180 -1.86 -21.89 4.38
N ASN A 181 -1.68 -20.83 3.60
CA ASN A 181 -0.42 -20.50 2.93
C ASN A 181 0.47 -19.65 3.83
N ALA A 182 1.79 -19.88 3.76
CA ALA A 182 2.77 -19.06 4.46
C ALA A 182 2.94 -17.70 3.77
N VAL A 183 2.96 -16.61 4.54
CA VAL A 183 3.35 -15.29 4.04
C VAL A 183 4.87 -15.24 3.85
N ASN A 184 5.32 -14.86 2.65
CA ASN A 184 6.73 -14.72 2.32
C ASN A 184 7.16 -13.25 2.31
N ALA A 185 8.11 -12.88 3.18
CA ALA A 185 8.61 -11.51 3.27
C ALA A 185 9.30 -11.03 1.97
N SER A 186 9.84 -11.95 1.16
CA SER A 186 10.46 -11.60 -0.12
C SER A 186 9.45 -11.21 -1.22
N GLU A 187 8.17 -11.51 -1.03
CA GLU A 187 7.07 -11.16 -1.94
C GLU A 187 6.39 -9.84 -1.53
N MET A 188 6.94 -9.12 -0.54
CA MET A 188 6.39 -7.85 -0.10
C MET A 188 6.51 -6.76 -1.16
N LEU A 189 5.41 -6.03 -1.34
CA LEU A 189 5.25 -4.96 -2.33
C LEU A 189 5.73 -3.61 -1.79
N SER A 190 6.69 -3.57 -0.87
CA SER A 190 7.15 -2.30 -0.28
C SER A 190 7.70 -1.36 -1.35
N GLY A 191 7.28 -0.10 -1.31
CA GLY A 191 7.67 0.91 -2.29
C GLY A 191 6.51 1.78 -2.73
N LYS A 192 6.78 2.61 -3.75
CA LYS A 192 5.76 3.42 -4.40
C LYS A 192 5.38 2.79 -5.72
N TRP A 193 4.09 2.60 -5.95
CA TRP A 193 3.56 1.95 -7.13
C TRP A 193 2.48 2.80 -7.77
N VAL A 194 2.41 2.74 -9.08
CA VAL A 194 1.43 3.44 -9.91
C VAL A 194 0.65 2.38 -10.64
N THR A 195 -0.66 2.55 -10.69
CA THR A 195 -1.52 1.57 -11.34
C THR A 195 -1.98 2.04 -12.71
N SER A 196 -2.30 1.09 -13.61
CA SER A 196 -2.92 1.39 -14.90
C SER A 196 -4.29 2.07 -14.78
N ALA A 197 -4.92 2.05 -13.59
CA ALA A 197 -6.14 2.80 -13.30
C ALA A 197 -5.87 4.24 -12.77
N GLY A 198 -4.62 4.67 -12.70
CA GLY A 198 -4.22 6.01 -12.25
C GLY A 198 -4.23 6.20 -10.73
N ARG A 199 -4.15 5.11 -9.95
CA ARG A 199 -4.03 5.11 -8.49
C ARG A 199 -2.58 4.98 -8.05
N ASN A 200 -2.23 5.62 -6.95
CA ASN A 200 -0.87 5.64 -6.40
C ASN A 200 -0.83 4.93 -5.06
N PHE A 201 -0.02 3.89 -4.96
CA PHE A 201 0.15 3.11 -3.75
C PHE A 201 1.50 3.44 -3.12
N GLU A 202 1.49 3.84 -1.86
CA GLU A 202 2.69 3.96 -1.02
C GLU A 202 2.63 2.84 0.02
N ILE A 203 3.39 1.78 -0.22
CA ILE A 203 3.37 0.54 0.55
C ILE A 203 4.61 0.46 1.42
N SER A 204 4.41 0.14 2.70
CA SER A 204 5.47 -0.07 3.68
C SER A 204 5.15 -1.32 4.50
N GLY A 205 5.90 -2.40 4.27
CA GLY A 205 5.63 -3.69 4.89
C GLY A 205 4.29 -4.25 4.43
N LEU A 206 3.36 -4.41 5.37
CA LEU A 206 2.02 -5.02 5.19
C LEU A 206 0.89 -4.00 5.08
N SER A 207 1.21 -2.71 4.97
CA SER A 207 0.20 -1.66 4.91
C SER A 207 0.64 -0.53 4.00
N GLY A 208 -0.28 0.37 3.69
CA GLY A 208 0.04 1.51 2.87
C GLY A 208 -1.08 2.53 2.77
N LYS A 209 -0.87 3.46 1.86
CA LYS A 209 -1.86 4.43 1.44
C LYS A 209 -2.09 4.29 -0.05
N VAL A 210 -3.34 4.38 -0.47
CA VAL A 210 -3.72 4.50 -1.87
C VAL A 210 -4.32 5.89 -2.09
N THR A 211 -3.82 6.60 -3.09
CA THR A 211 -4.39 7.85 -3.59
C THR A 211 -5.08 7.55 -4.90
N ASP A 212 -6.40 7.78 -4.98
CA ASP A 212 -7.14 7.58 -6.22
C ASP A 212 -6.87 8.71 -7.24
N LYS A 213 -7.37 8.53 -8.47
CA LYS A 213 -7.24 9.52 -9.55
C LYS A 213 -7.85 10.89 -9.24
N SER A 214 -8.76 10.96 -8.29
CA SER A 214 -9.41 12.19 -7.82
C SER A 214 -8.64 12.85 -6.67
N GLY A 215 -7.54 12.23 -6.21
CA GLY A 215 -6.70 12.71 -5.12
C GLY A 215 -7.18 12.28 -3.72
N ASN A 216 -8.21 11.43 -3.61
CA ASN A 216 -8.65 10.94 -2.31
C ASN A 216 -7.68 9.89 -1.78
N ILE A 217 -7.33 10.01 -0.50
CA ILE A 217 -6.36 9.14 0.16
C ILE A 217 -7.09 8.17 1.09
N ASN A 218 -6.86 6.87 0.90
CA ASN A 218 -7.32 5.81 1.78
C ASN A 218 -6.12 5.04 2.35
N ARG A 219 -6.26 4.52 3.57
CA ARG A 219 -5.30 3.56 4.14
C ARG A 219 -5.73 2.15 3.80
N PHE A 220 -4.77 1.25 3.64
CA PHE A 220 -5.05 -0.16 3.45
C PHE A 220 -4.03 -1.03 4.17
N GLU A 221 -4.45 -2.23 4.51
CA GLU A 221 -3.56 -3.34 4.86
C GLU A 221 -3.64 -4.37 3.74
N TYR A 222 -2.56 -5.11 3.53
CA TYR A 222 -2.60 -6.27 2.63
C TYR A 222 -1.79 -7.40 3.23
N ALA A 223 -2.25 -8.61 2.95
CA ALA A 223 -1.50 -9.81 3.26
C ALA A 223 -1.53 -10.72 2.04
N PRO A 224 -0.36 -11.21 1.59
CA PRO A 224 -0.29 -12.28 0.61
C PRO A 224 -0.96 -13.54 1.16
N ASP A 225 -1.86 -14.13 0.38
CA ASP A 225 -2.40 -15.47 0.57
C ASP A 225 -1.94 -16.33 -0.60
N GLY A 226 -0.68 -16.79 -0.55
CA GLY A 226 -0.05 -17.50 -1.67
C GLY A 226 -0.04 -16.62 -2.93
N ASN A 227 -0.77 -17.01 -3.98
CA ASN A 227 -0.85 -16.25 -5.24
C ASN A 227 -1.83 -15.06 -5.19
N ASN A 228 -2.59 -14.90 -4.10
CA ASN A 228 -3.62 -13.86 -3.96
C ASN A 228 -3.15 -12.74 -3.01
N ILE A 229 -3.60 -11.51 -3.25
CA ILE A 229 -3.58 -10.40 -2.29
C ILE A 229 -5.00 -10.17 -1.81
N VAL A 230 -5.15 -10.05 -0.50
CA VAL A 230 -6.36 -9.43 0.08
C VAL A 230 -6.00 -8.01 0.49
N PHE A 231 -6.60 -7.00 -0.15
CA PHE A 231 -6.53 -5.62 0.31
C PHE A 231 -7.69 -5.35 1.27
N HIS A 232 -7.38 -4.95 2.49
CA HIS A 232 -8.32 -4.42 3.47
C HIS A 232 -8.35 -2.90 3.33
N ILE A 233 -9.33 -2.36 2.60
CA ILE A 233 -9.55 -0.93 2.45
C ILE A 233 -10.79 -0.54 3.28
N GLY A 234 -10.61 -0.11 4.53
CA GLY A 234 -11.71 0.24 5.43
C GLY A 234 -11.97 -0.79 6.54
N SER A 235 -13.20 -0.88 7.07
CA SER A 235 -13.56 -1.86 8.10
C SER A 235 -13.54 -3.30 7.57
N THR A 236 -13.50 -4.27 8.49
CA THR A 236 -13.23 -5.71 8.28
C THR A 236 -14.09 -6.45 7.25
N ASP A 237 -15.16 -5.84 6.74
CA ASP A 237 -16.28 -6.54 6.11
C ASP A 237 -16.34 -6.35 4.57
N ASN A 238 -15.48 -5.50 3.99
CA ASN A 238 -15.44 -5.21 2.54
C ASN A 238 -14.04 -5.43 1.96
N ASN A 239 -13.56 -6.66 1.99
CA ASN A 239 -12.24 -7.01 1.45
C ASN A 239 -12.29 -7.12 -0.07
N THR A 240 -11.27 -6.58 -0.75
CA THR A 240 -11.09 -6.79 -2.19
C THR A 240 -9.91 -7.73 -2.39
N GLU A 241 -10.18 -8.88 -3.01
CA GLU A 241 -9.16 -9.87 -3.34
C GLU A 241 -8.67 -9.68 -4.77
N GLY A 242 -7.39 -9.94 -5.01
CA GLY A 242 -6.85 -9.99 -6.36
C GLY A 242 -5.60 -10.84 -6.47
N THR A 243 -5.45 -11.60 -7.55
CA THR A 243 -4.30 -12.48 -7.79
C THR A 243 -3.13 -11.69 -8.37
N ILE A 244 -1.92 -11.86 -7.83
CA ILE A 244 -0.69 -11.24 -8.37
C ILE A 244 -0.11 -12.12 -9.46
N VAL A 245 0.29 -11.49 -10.56
CA VAL A 245 1.27 -12.05 -11.49
C VAL A 245 2.42 -11.07 -11.61
N HIS A 246 3.59 -11.42 -11.08
CA HIS A 246 4.82 -10.69 -11.35
C HIS A 246 5.17 -10.83 -12.83
N THR A 247 5.34 -9.70 -13.51
CA THR A 247 5.71 -9.70 -14.93
C THR A 247 7.21 -9.42 -15.09
N ASP A 248 7.77 -8.53 -14.26
CA ASP A 248 9.21 -8.26 -14.18
C ASP A 248 9.57 -7.56 -12.84
N SER A 249 10.80 -7.04 -12.72
CA SER A 249 11.28 -6.38 -11.49
C SER A 249 10.59 -5.05 -11.15
N MET A 250 9.94 -4.43 -12.12
CA MET A 250 9.25 -3.14 -12.02
C MET A 250 7.74 -3.28 -12.07
N HIS A 251 7.22 -4.43 -12.48
CA HIS A 251 5.81 -4.61 -12.78
C HIS A 251 5.23 -5.88 -12.14
N PHE A 252 4.04 -5.73 -11.58
CA PHE A 252 3.14 -6.85 -11.33
C PHE A 252 1.72 -6.48 -11.78
N THR A 253 0.92 -7.48 -12.14
CA THR A 253 -0.49 -7.28 -12.45
C THR A 253 -1.34 -7.90 -11.37
N VAL A 254 -2.35 -7.17 -10.92
CA VAL A 254 -3.41 -7.70 -10.06
C VAL A 254 -4.63 -7.98 -10.93
N THR A 255 -5.16 -9.20 -10.85
CA THR A 255 -6.49 -9.52 -11.38
C THR A 255 -7.46 -9.51 -10.22
N TRP A 256 -8.36 -8.53 -10.18
CA TRP A 256 -9.36 -8.37 -9.14
C TRP A 256 -10.47 -9.41 -9.23
N ALA A 257 -11.23 -9.60 -8.15
CA ALA A 257 -12.34 -10.56 -8.08
C ALA A 257 -13.42 -10.34 -9.15
N ASP A 258 -13.62 -9.11 -9.64
CA ASP A 258 -14.55 -8.78 -10.73
C ASP A 258 -13.98 -9.09 -12.13
N GLY A 259 -12.77 -9.65 -12.20
CA GLY A 259 -12.05 -9.98 -13.43
C GLY A 259 -11.29 -8.80 -14.05
N THR A 260 -11.41 -7.58 -13.50
CA THR A 260 -10.64 -6.44 -13.98
C THR A 260 -9.17 -6.64 -13.66
N LYS A 261 -8.30 -6.12 -14.54
CA LYS A 261 -6.85 -6.22 -14.39
C LYS A 261 -6.24 -4.85 -14.23
N GLU A 262 -5.29 -4.77 -13.33
CA GLU A 262 -4.57 -3.54 -13.05
C GLU A 262 -3.08 -3.82 -12.93
N THR A 263 -2.29 -3.15 -13.75
CA THR A 263 -0.84 -3.26 -13.72
C THR A 263 -0.29 -2.25 -12.74
N PHE A 264 0.53 -2.71 -11.81
CA PHE A 264 1.28 -1.91 -10.85
C PHE A 264 2.71 -1.76 -11.36
N THR A 265 3.13 -0.52 -11.56
CA THR A 265 4.48 -0.14 -11.96
C THR A 265 5.18 0.52 -10.79
N ARG A 266 6.33 0.00 -10.37
CA ARG A 266 7.15 0.61 -9.33
C ARG A 266 7.62 1.98 -9.79
N ARG A 267 7.57 2.97 -8.90
CA ARG A 267 8.10 4.32 -9.13
C ARG A 267 9.48 4.45 -8.50
N GLU A 268 10.51 4.39 -9.32
CA GLU A 268 11.89 4.66 -8.94
C GLU A 268 12.33 6.01 -9.48
N ILE A 269 12.80 6.90 -8.59
CA ILE A 269 13.34 8.20 -8.96
C ILE A 269 14.84 8.18 -8.72
N GLU A 270 15.59 8.50 -9.77
CA GLU A 270 17.04 8.61 -9.74
C GLU A 270 17.46 10.00 -10.22
N VAL A 271 18.41 10.63 -9.53
CA VAL A 271 18.98 11.91 -9.96
C VAL A 271 20.45 11.71 -10.33
N LYS A 272 20.78 11.84 -11.61
CA LYS A 272 22.14 11.73 -12.15
C LYS A 272 22.57 13.10 -12.68
N ASN A 273 23.63 13.68 -12.12
CA ASN A 273 24.17 14.98 -12.54
C ASN A 273 23.11 16.10 -12.58
N GLY A 274 22.18 16.10 -11.63
CA GLY A 274 21.08 17.06 -11.57
C GLY A 274 19.91 16.79 -12.53
N ILE A 275 19.94 15.72 -13.31
CA ILE A 275 18.86 15.29 -14.20
C ILE A 275 18.05 14.22 -13.50
N THR A 276 16.73 14.38 -13.49
CA THR A 276 15.82 13.39 -12.89
C THR A 276 15.42 12.34 -13.92
N TYR A 277 15.54 11.09 -13.53
CA TYR A 277 15.03 9.92 -14.24
C TYR A 277 13.97 9.24 -13.38
N VAL A 278 12.86 8.86 -13.99
CA VAL A 278 11.81 8.09 -13.33
C VAL A 278 11.66 6.80 -14.10
N ASN A 279 11.95 5.66 -13.48
CA ASN A 279 12.06 4.35 -14.14
C ASN A 279 12.99 4.38 -15.36
N GLY A 280 14.10 5.13 -15.27
CA GLY A 280 15.05 5.33 -16.37
C GLY A 280 14.62 6.35 -17.43
N ILE A 281 13.43 6.95 -17.31
CA ILE A 281 12.90 7.95 -18.25
C ILE A 281 13.32 9.34 -17.81
N LEU A 282 14.03 10.08 -18.67
CA LEU A 282 14.42 11.46 -18.40
C LEU A 282 13.18 12.37 -18.30
N ILE A 283 13.01 13.06 -17.18
CA ILE A 283 11.88 13.95 -16.93
C ILE A 283 12.31 15.43 -16.93
N ALA A 284 11.57 16.24 -17.70
CA ALA A 284 11.58 17.68 -17.63
C ALA A 284 10.13 18.18 -17.58
N ASN A 285 9.69 18.72 -16.45
CA ASN A 285 8.36 19.30 -16.28
C ASN A 285 8.43 20.43 -15.23
N LYS A 286 7.31 20.94 -14.71
CA LYS A 286 7.36 22.07 -13.75
C LYS A 286 7.97 21.73 -12.38
N THR A 287 7.97 20.45 -11.99
CA THR A 287 8.56 19.97 -10.74
C THR A 287 10.04 19.61 -10.92
N TYR A 288 10.36 18.91 -12.00
CA TYR A 288 11.70 18.38 -12.28
C TYR A 288 12.35 19.21 -13.39
N SER A 289 13.33 20.02 -13.04
CA SER A 289 14.10 20.82 -13.99
C SER A 289 15.34 20.08 -14.48
N LEU A 290 15.78 20.44 -15.68
CA LEU A 290 17.10 20.14 -16.21
C LEU A 290 18.10 21.20 -15.76
N PRO A 291 19.37 20.81 -15.49
CA PRO A 291 20.41 21.77 -15.19
C PRO A 291 20.71 22.63 -16.41
N SER A 292 21.17 23.86 -16.19
CA SER A 292 21.55 24.77 -17.28
C SER A 292 22.73 24.28 -18.11
N THR A 293 23.50 23.32 -17.59
CA THR A 293 24.64 22.68 -18.26
C THR A 293 24.24 21.49 -19.13
N TYR A 294 23.00 21.00 -19.04
CA TYR A 294 22.52 19.94 -19.92
C TYR A 294 22.13 20.54 -21.27
N ASP A 295 22.93 20.23 -22.29
CA ASP A 295 22.83 20.76 -23.64
C ASP A 295 23.16 19.66 -24.67
N PRO A 296 22.16 18.92 -25.18
CA PRO A 296 22.37 17.96 -26.26
C PRO A 296 22.65 18.65 -27.61
N GLY A 297 22.41 19.96 -27.74
CA GLY A 297 22.68 20.78 -28.92
C GLY A 297 21.74 20.55 -30.12
N LYS A 298 20.91 19.50 -30.10
CA LYS A 298 20.08 19.07 -31.23
C LYS A 298 18.95 18.14 -30.77
N ILE A 299 18.02 17.87 -31.69
CA ILE A 299 17.11 16.73 -31.55
C ILE A 299 17.96 15.46 -31.50
N LEU A 300 17.68 14.57 -30.54
CA LEU A 300 18.42 13.34 -30.41
C LEU A 300 18.17 12.41 -31.61
N PRO A 301 19.18 11.68 -32.11
CA PRO A 301 19.08 10.91 -33.36
C PRO A 301 17.91 9.92 -33.41
N GLU A 302 17.59 9.29 -32.29
CA GLU A 302 16.48 8.35 -32.16
C GLU A 302 15.12 9.02 -32.33
N ALA A 303 14.93 10.21 -31.76
CA ALA A 303 13.71 10.99 -31.93
C ALA A 303 13.59 11.53 -33.36
N GLN A 304 14.70 11.99 -33.95
CA GLN A 304 14.71 12.43 -35.35
C GLN A 304 14.33 11.29 -36.30
N SER A 305 14.97 10.12 -36.14
CA SER A 305 14.69 8.95 -36.99
C SER A 305 13.24 8.48 -36.86
N ALA A 306 12.69 8.53 -35.64
CA ALA A 306 11.28 8.22 -35.40
C ALA A 306 10.33 9.21 -36.08
N PHE A 307 10.65 10.51 -36.04
CA PHE A 307 9.86 11.54 -36.72
C PHE A 307 9.89 11.34 -38.24
N ASP A 308 11.06 11.06 -38.81
CA ASP A 308 11.20 10.86 -40.25
C ASP A 308 10.32 9.69 -40.75
N ALA A 309 10.27 8.60 -39.98
CA ALA A 309 9.37 7.47 -40.25
C ALA A 309 7.89 7.87 -40.14
N MET A 310 7.52 8.62 -39.10
CA MET A 310 6.16 9.13 -38.90
C MET A 310 5.73 10.05 -40.05
N ALA A 311 6.60 10.98 -40.48
CA ALA A 311 6.34 11.91 -41.56
C ALA A 311 6.20 11.20 -42.91
N ALA A 312 7.00 10.15 -43.16
CA ALA A 312 6.90 9.35 -44.38
C ALA A 312 5.55 8.62 -44.49
N ASP A 313 5.05 8.06 -43.39
CA ASP A 313 3.75 7.38 -43.38
C ASP A 313 2.58 8.37 -43.38
N ALA A 314 2.71 9.52 -42.72
CA ALA A 314 1.75 10.62 -42.82
C ALA A 314 1.60 11.06 -44.28
N LYS A 315 2.71 11.16 -45.02
CA LYS A 315 2.71 11.52 -46.44
C LYS A 315 1.95 10.51 -47.30
N LYS A 316 2.11 9.20 -47.03
CA LYS A 316 1.33 8.16 -47.71
C LYS A 316 -0.17 8.27 -47.39
N ALA A 317 -0.52 8.74 -46.19
CA ALA A 317 -1.89 9.02 -45.77
C ALA A 317 -2.43 10.39 -46.26
N GLY A 318 -1.68 11.14 -47.06
CA GLY A 318 -2.09 12.43 -47.62
C GLY A 318 -1.80 13.65 -46.75
N TYR A 319 -1.00 13.51 -45.69
CA TYR A 319 -0.64 14.59 -44.77
C TYR A 319 0.84 14.97 -44.87
N SER A 320 1.15 16.26 -44.79
CA SER A 320 2.53 16.74 -44.69
C SER A 320 2.84 17.14 -43.25
N LEU A 321 3.91 16.56 -42.68
CA LEU A 321 4.41 16.89 -41.35
C LEU A 321 5.81 17.48 -41.45
N SER A 322 6.09 18.50 -40.66
CA SER A 322 7.37 19.20 -40.56
C SER A 322 7.62 19.62 -39.11
N ILE A 323 8.87 19.64 -38.68
CA ILE A 323 9.24 20.13 -37.34
C ILE A 323 9.33 21.65 -37.41
N CYS A 324 8.48 22.36 -36.67
CA CYS A 324 8.58 23.82 -36.57
C CYS A 324 9.45 24.29 -35.40
N SER A 325 9.58 23.47 -34.35
CA SER A 325 10.43 23.76 -33.19
C SER A 325 10.92 22.45 -32.58
N GLY A 326 12.23 22.26 -32.54
CA GLY A 326 12.90 21.05 -32.03
C GLY A 326 13.62 21.32 -30.72
N TYR A 327 14.91 21.00 -30.66
CA TYR A 327 15.74 21.32 -29.49
C TYR A 327 15.77 22.81 -29.17
N ARG A 328 15.65 23.15 -27.88
CA ARG A 328 15.80 24.51 -27.35
C ARG A 328 16.75 24.50 -26.16
N SER A 329 17.83 25.28 -26.23
CA SER A 329 18.77 25.39 -25.11
C SER A 329 18.16 26.08 -23.90
N TYR A 330 18.78 25.88 -22.74
CA TYR A 330 18.38 26.55 -21.49
C TYR A 330 18.36 28.07 -21.65
N SER A 331 19.40 28.64 -22.27
CA SER A 331 19.54 30.09 -22.47
C SER A 331 18.49 30.66 -23.42
N TYR A 332 18.19 29.94 -24.50
CA TYR A 332 17.13 30.31 -25.44
C TYR A 332 15.75 30.25 -24.75
N GLN A 333 15.48 29.19 -23.99
CA GLN A 333 14.23 29.06 -23.23
C GLN A 333 14.06 30.21 -22.22
N ASN A 334 15.15 30.64 -21.56
CA ASN A 334 15.11 31.78 -20.65
C ASN A 334 14.73 33.08 -21.36
N GLN A 335 15.32 33.35 -22.53
CA GLN A 335 14.98 34.53 -23.33
C GLN A 335 13.52 34.50 -23.79
N LEU A 336 13.08 33.36 -24.33
CA LEU A 336 11.72 33.14 -24.82
C LEU A 336 10.68 33.35 -23.70
N TYR A 337 10.88 32.71 -22.55
CA TYR A 337 9.99 32.82 -21.40
C TYR A 337 9.89 34.28 -20.90
N ASN A 338 11.02 34.98 -20.77
CA ASN A 338 11.01 36.37 -20.31
C ASN A 338 10.33 37.32 -21.31
N GLY A 339 10.42 37.04 -22.61
CA GLY A 339 9.64 37.76 -23.63
C GLY A 339 8.13 37.59 -23.43
N TYR A 340 7.68 36.37 -23.13
CA TYR A 340 6.27 36.09 -22.81
C TYR A 340 5.81 36.72 -21.51
N VAL A 341 6.63 36.69 -20.46
CA VAL A 341 6.34 37.38 -19.19
C VAL A 341 6.16 38.88 -19.43
N ALA A 342 7.02 39.49 -20.24
CA ALA A 342 6.93 40.91 -20.55
C ALA A 342 5.67 41.27 -21.35
N ARG A 343 5.22 40.39 -22.24
CA ARG A 343 4.05 40.61 -23.11
C ARG A 343 2.72 40.33 -22.41
N ASP A 344 2.62 39.19 -21.73
CA ASP A 344 1.35 38.61 -21.27
C ASP A 344 1.28 38.42 -19.74
N GLY A 345 2.38 38.67 -19.02
CA GLY A 345 2.49 38.48 -17.58
C GLY A 345 2.86 37.04 -17.18
N LYS A 346 3.45 36.91 -15.99
CA LYS A 346 4.00 35.65 -15.47
C LYS A 346 2.95 34.54 -15.37
N ALA A 347 1.77 34.85 -14.81
CA ALA A 347 0.73 33.86 -14.61
C ALA A 347 0.25 33.22 -15.93
N ALA A 348 0.11 34.02 -16.99
CA ALA A 348 -0.23 33.52 -18.31
C ALA A 348 0.93 32.73 -18.93
N ALA A 349 2.14 33.29 -18.91
CA ALA A 349 3.34 32.64 -19.45
C ALA A 349 3.61 31.26 -18.80
N ASP A 350 3.34 31.12 -17.50
CA ASP A 350 3.48 29.85 -16.77
C ASP A 350 2.46 28.77 -17.26
N THR A 351 1.46 29.08 -18.10
CA THR A 351 0.46 28.09 -18.60
C THR A 351 0.75 27.53 -19.99
N TYR A 352 1.40 28.31 -20.86
CA TYR A 352 1.69 27.93 -22.26
C TYR A 352 3.19 27.96 -22.60
N SER A 353 4.02 28.35 -21.64
CA SER A 353 5.48 28.32 -21.77
C SER A 353 6.08 27.71 -20.51
N ALA A 354 7.39 27.50 -20.56
CA ALA A 354 8.16 26.89 -19.49
C ALA A 354 9.29 27.82 -19.06
N ARG A 355 9.46 27.97 -17.75
CA ARG A 355 10.69 28.51 -17.17
C ARG A 355 11.90 27.70 -17.66
N ALA A 356 13.06 28.35 -17.78
CA ALA A 356 14.28 27.66 -18.23
C ALA A 356 14.58 26.43 -17.34
N GLY A 357 15.01 25.32 -17.96
CA GLY A 357 15.16 24.03 -17.28
C GLY A 357 13.89 23.18 -17.24
N HIS A 358 12.69 23.76 -17.41
CA HIS A 358 11.43 23.03 -17.30
C HIS A 358 10.77 22.71 -18.65
N SER A 359 11.40 23.09 -19.77
CA SER A 359 10.92 22.82 -21.13
C SER A 359 11.41 21.46 -21.61
N GLU A 360 10.50 20.57 -22.04
CA GLU A 360 10.90 19.30 -22.65
C GLU A 360 11.75 19.47 -23.92
N HIS A 361 11.64 20.59 -24.64
CA HIS A 361 12.53 20.85 -25.79
C HIS A 361 14.03 20.84 -25.43
N GLN A 362 14.40 21.11 -24.17
CA GLN A 362 15.81 21.04 -23.75
C GLN A 362 16.32 19.59 -23.73
N THR A 363 15.44 18.60 -23.64
CA THR A 363 15.79 17.17 -23.71
C THR A 363 16.33 16.74 -25.09
N GLY A 364 15.98 17.48 -26.15
CA GLY A 364 16.16 17.01 -27.53
C GLY A 364 15.23 15.85 -27.93
N LEU A 365 14.28 15.46 -27.06
CA LEU A 365 13.30 14.39 -27.29
C LEU A 365 11.90 14.92 -27.58
N ALA A 366 11.67 16.22 -27.46
CA ALA A 366 10.41 16.87 -27.77
C ALA A 366 10.50 17.74 -29.02
N MET A 367 9.38 17.83 -29.73
CA MET A 367 9.26 18.65 -30.94
C MET A 367 7.82 19.12 -31.14
N ASP A 368 7.69 20.33 -31.69
CA ASP A 368 6.44 20.90 -32.17
C ASP A 368 6.32 20.65 -33.67
N ILE A 369 5.17 20.13 -34.10
CA ILE A 369 4.91 19.73 -35.49
C ILE A 369 4.00 20.74 -36.18
N ASN A 370 4.41 21.17 -37.37
CA ASN A 370 3.75 22.11 -38.29
C ASN A 370 3.52 23.52 -37.74
N ASN A 371 2.77 23.67 -36.66
CA ASN A 371 2.43 24.98 -36.10
C ASN A 371 2.21 24.89 -34.58
N ALA A 372 3.09 25.54 -33.81
CA ALA A 372 3.02 25.66 -32.37
C ALA A 372 2.00 26.72 -31.92
N SER A 373 0.73 26.52 -32.25
CA SER A 373 -0.37 27.44 -31.96
C SER A 373 -1.70 26.69 -31.88
N SER A 374 -2.62 27.18 -31.04
CA SER A 374 -4.00 26.65 -30.92
C SER A 374 -4.75 26.56 -32.25
N SER A 375 -4.36 27.35 -33.26
CA SER A 375 -4.88 27.23 -34.63
C SER A 375 -4.62 25.87 -35.30
N PHE A 376 -3.67 25.09 -34.81
CA PHE A 376 -3.40 23.73 -35.29
C PHE A 376 -4.36 22.68 -34.69
N ASN A 377 -4.99 22.99 -33.56
CA ASN A 377 -5.90 22.09 -32.88
C ASN A 377 -7.08 21.73 -33.80
N GLY A 378 -7.42 20.44 -33.84
CA GLY A 378 -8.54 19.93 -34.64
C GLY A 378 -8.30 19.82 -36.15
N THR A 379 -7.14 20.26 -36.67
CA THR A 379 -6.76 20.06 -38.07
C THR A 379 -6.67 18.57 -38.43
N PRO A 380 -6.80 18.19 -39.71
CA PRO A 380 -6.64 16.79 -40.13
C PRO A 380 -5.28 16.20 -39.71
N GLN A 381 -4.21 16.99 -39.80
CA GLN A 381 -2.87 16.58 -39.38
C GLN A 381 -2.79 16.37 -37.86
N ALA A 382 -3.32 17.29 -37.04
CA ALA A 382 -3.35 17.13 -35.59
C ALA A 382 -4.09 15.85 -35.17
N LYS A 383 -5.25 15.59 -35.78
CA LYS A 383 -6.03 14.35 -35.55
C LYS A 383 -5.24 13.10 -35.97
N TRP A 384 -4.54 13.17 -37.10
CA TRP A 384 -3.70 12.07 -37.56
C TRP A 384 -2.54 11.80 -36.59
N ILE A 385 -1.84 12.84 -36.12
CA ILE A 385 -0.75 12.71 -35.14
C ILE A 385 -1.30 12.09 -33.86
N ALA A 386 -2.40 12.61 -33.31
CA ALA A 386 -3.00 12.08 -32.08
C ALA A 386 -3.33 10.58 -32.18
N ALA A 387 -3.82 10.12 -33.34
CA ALA A 387 -4.17 8.72 -33.56
C ALA A 387 -2.99 7.79 -33.93
N ASN A 388 -1.80 8.33 -34.24
CA ASN A 388 -0.72 7.52 -34.83
C ASN A 388 0.67 7.72 -34.22
N CYS A 389 0.94 8.83 -33.53
CA CYS A 389 2.30 9.17 -33.08
C CYS A 389 2.94 8.10 -32.17
N TYR A 390 2.12 7.41 -31.36
CA TYR A 390 2.58 6.31 -30.48
C TYR A 390 3.24 5.15 -31.23
N LYS A 391 2.81 4.88 -32.47
CA LYS A 391 3.39 3.83 -33.33
C LYS A 391 4.85 4.09 -33.66
N TYR A 392 5.28 5.34 -33.58
CA TYR A 392 6.64 5.80 -33.86
C TYR A 392 7.42 6.10 -32.58
N GLY A 393 6.81 5.94 -31.40
CA GLY A 393 7.46 6.21 -30.12
C GLY A 393 7.20 7.59 -29.54
N PHE A 394 6.19 8.30 -30.04
CA PHE A 394 5.79 9.61 -29.55
C PHE A 394 4.46 9.58 -28.79
N ILE A 395 4.29 10.47 -27.82
CA ILE A 395 2.99 10.76 -27.22
C ILE A 395 2.59 12.20 -27.50
N ILE A 396 1.29 12.49 -27.55
CA ILE A 396 0.80 13.87 -27.36
C ILE A 396 1.05 14.22 -25.89
N ARG A 397 2.01 15.10 -25.64
CA ARG A 397 2.53 15.32 -24.29
C ARG A 397 1.56 16.06 -23.37
N TYR A 398 0.81 16.98 -23.96
CA TYR A 398 -0.13 17.88 -23.28
C TYR A 398 -1.52 17.71 -23.90
N PRO A 399 -2.27 16.66 -23.52
CA PRO A 399 -3.61 16.39 -24.04
C PRO A 399 -4.67 17.34 -23.45
N GLU A 400 -5.81 17.45 -24.13
CA GLU A 400 -6.95 18.28 -23.74
C GLU A 400 -7.56 17.83 -22.41
N GLY A 401 -7.87 18.77 -21.52
CA GLY A 401 -8.52 18.48 -20.23
C GLY A 401 -7.61 17.93 -19.14
N LYS A 402 -6.28 17.96 -19.35
CA LYS A 402 -5.25 17.47 -18.40
C LYS A 402 -4.33 18.59 -17.91
N GLU A 403 -4.73 19.85 -18.06
CA GLU A 403 -3.92 21.03 -17.73
C GLU A 403 -3.62 21.12 -16.23
N ASN A 404 -4.52 20.64 -15.38
CA ASN A 404 -4.33 20.57 -13.92
C ASN A 404 -3.29 19.52 -13.49
N ILE A 405 -2.96 18.57 -14.37
CA ILE A 405 -2.01 17.49 -14.12
C ILE A 405 -0.65 17.83 -14.74
N THR A 406 -0.62 18.14 -16.04
CA THR A 406 0.63 18.44 -16.75
C THR A 406 1.15 19.84 -16.43
N GLY A 407 0.25 20.76 -16.06
CA GLY A 407 0.50 22.17 -15.88
C GLY A 407 0.48 22.98 -17.19
N TYR A 408 0.39 22.34 -18.35
CA TYR A 408 0.44 23.01 -19.66
C TYR A 408 -0.92 22.96 -20.33
N MET A 409 -1.25 23.99 -21.12
CA MET A 409 -2.44 23.99 -21.96
C MET A 409 -2.42 22.86 -22.99
N TYR A 410 -3.57 22.56 -23.60
CA TYR A 410 -3.63 21.60 -24.70
C TYR A 410 -2.75 22.03 -25.89
N GLU A 411 -1.82 21.16 -26.28
CA GLU A 411 -0.90 21.37 -27.40
C GLU A 411 -0.95 20.18 -28.37
N SER A 412 -1.78 20.27 -29.42
CA SER A 412 -1.91 19.19 -30.41
C SER A 412 -0.68 18.99 -31.31
N TRP A 413 0.25 19.95 -31.28
CA TRP A 413 1.49 19.94 -32.04
C TRP A 413 2.67 19.35 -31.27
N HIS A 414 2.61 19.32 -29.93
CA HIS A 414 3.76 18.99 -29.09
C HIS A 414 3.83 17.50 -28.81
N VAL A 415 4.87 16.86 -29.36
CA VAL A 415 5.10 15.42 -29.17
C VAL A 415 6.39 15.16 -28.40
N ARG A 416 6.34 14.14 -27.53
CA ARG A 416 7.47 13.68 -26.72
C ARG A 416 7.86 12.26 -27.10
N TYR A 417 9.12 12.05 -27.45
CA TYR A 417 9.67 10.72 -27.74
C TYR A 417 9.97 9.96 -26.45
N LEU A 418 9.48 8.71 -26.39
CA LEU A 418 9.66 7.74 -25.32
C LEU A 418 10.18 6.38 -25.82
N GLY A 419 10.27 6.21 -27.14
CA GLY A 419 10.45 4.89 -27.76
C GLY A 419 9.10 4.17 -27.96
N LYS A 420 9.05 3.23 -28.92
CA LYS A 420 7.79 2.63 -29.41
C LYS A 420 6.99 1.89 -28.35
N GLN A 421 7.66 1.10 -27.51
CA GLN A 421 6.98 0.30 -26.49
C GLN A 421 6.33 1.19 -25.44
N LEU A 422 7.11 2.04 -24.79
CA LEU A 422 6.61 2.92 -23.73
C LEU A 422 5.57 3.93 -24.25
N ALA A 423 5.76 4.50 -25.44
CA ALA A 423 4.75 5.40 -26.02
C ALA A 423 3.43 4.69 -26.27
N LYS A 424 3.45 3.41 -26.69
CA LYS A 424 2.25 2.59 -26.85
C LYS A 424 1.58 2.32 -25.50
N GLU A 425 2.34 1.96 -24.47
CA GLU A 425 1.80 1.73 -23.11
C GLU A 425 1.13 2.99 -22.55
N VAL A 426 1.78 4.15 -22.69
CA VAL A 426 1.20 5.44 -22.28
C VAL A 426 -0.07 5.75 -23.10
N TYR A 427 -0.02 5.57 -24.43
CA TYR A 427 -1.18 5.81 -25.30
C TYR A 427 -2.37 4.91 -24.97
N ASP A 428 -2.17 3.61 -24.82
CA ASP A 428 -3.22 2.64 -24.52
C ASP A 428 -3.85 2.88 -23.14
N SER A 429 -3.07 3.41 -22.17
CA SER A 429 -3.57 3.75 -20.84
C SER A 429 -4.50 4.97 -20.81
N GLY A 430 -4.41 5.86 -21.80
CA GLY A 430 -5.11 7.15 -21.80
C GLY A 430 -4.62 8.14 -20.74
N LEU A 431 -3.50 7.84 -20.07
CA LEU A 431 -2.88 8.68 -19.04
C LEU A 431 -1.90 9.69 -19.64
N THR A 432 -1.69 10.79 -18.92
CA THR A 432 -0.51 11.65 -19.13
C THR A 432 0.78 10.94 -18.67
N LEU A 433 1.94 11.45 -19.08
CA LEU A 433 3.22 10.92 -18.57
C LEU A 433 3.34 11.11 -17.05
N GLU A 434 2.81 12.22 -16.50
CA GLU A 434 2.71 12.46 -15.06
C GLU A 434 1.90 11.38 -14.34
N GLU A 435 0.69 11.08 -14.82
CA GLU A 435 -0.17 10.05 -14.25
C GLU A 435 0.46 8.67 -14.39
N PHE A 436 1.03 8.36 -15.56
CA PHE A 436 1.66 7.07 -15.84
C PHE A 436 2.87 6.80 -14.93
N LEU A 437 3.62 7.84 -14.57
CA LEU A 437 4.81 7.73 -13.70
C LEU A 437 4.54 8.14 -12.24
N CYS A 438 3.32 8.55 -11.90
CA CYS A 438 2.95 9.18 -10.63
C CYS A 438 3.94 10.27 -10.22
N ILE A 439 4.07 11.30 -11.04
CA ILE A 439 4.93 12.44 -10.72
C ILE A 439 4.17 13.74 -10.84
N ASP A 440 4.52 14.71 -10.01
CA ASP A 440 3.90 16.03 -10.04
C ASP A 440 4.45 16.87 -11.18
N SER A 441 3.66 17.83 -11.67
CA SER A 441 4.12 18.94 -12.51
C SER A 441 3.63 20.28 -11.95
N LYS A 442 4.31 20.79 -10.92
CA LYS A 442 4.00 22.07 -10.27
C LYS A 442 5.28 22.83 -9.98
N TYR A 443 5.27 24.14 -10.22
CA TYR A 443 6.34 24.99 -9.75
C TYR A 443 6.33 25.05 -8.23
N LYS A 444 7.52 25.08 -7.62
CA LYS A 444 7.65 25.35 -6.18
C LYS A 444 7.06 26.74 -5.89
N SER A 445 6.16 26.78 -4.91
CA SER A 445 5.49 27.97 -4.40
C SER A 445 6.47 28.94 -3.75
#